data_AF-A0A0M1J641-F1
#
_entry.id   AF-A0A0M1J641-F1
#
_cell.length_a   1.000
_cell.length_b   1.000
_cell.length_c   1.000
_cell.angle_alpha   90.00
_cell.angle_beta   90.00
_cell.angle_gamma   90.00
#
_symmetry.space_group_name_H-M   'P 1'
#
loop_
_entity.id
_entity.type
_entity.pdbx_description
1 polymer ?
#
loop_
_entity_poly.entity_id
_entity_poly.type
_entity_poly.pdbx_seq_one_letter_code
_entity_poly.pdbx_strand_id
1 'polypeptide(L)'
;MKARNKTTSFRNLITAIIVLGTSLGLGNSTADETAIRHSINKILPGEKIDKVELSPIPGLYEVSMGIRIFYASEDGRYVLQGSLIDLQNRENITEGKISKAKKAMLDSLPESEMIVFSPKNPKHTITVFTDVECGYCRK
;
A
#
# COMPACT_ATOMS: atom_id res chain seq x y z
N MET A 1 -31.45 -69.94 38.10
CA MET A 1 -31.16 -70.87 36.99
C MET A 1 -31.85 -70.33 35.73
N LYS A 2 -31.11 -70.17 34.61
CA LYS A 2 -31.43 -69.45 33.33
C LYS A 2 -31.48 -67.91 33.46
N ALA A 3 -30.57 -67.07 32.96
CA ALA A 3 -29.65 -67.03 31.80
C ALA A 3 -30.27 -66.55 30.46
N ARG A 4 -29.65 -65.47 29.92
CA ARG A 4 -29.50 -65.08 28.49
C ARG A 4 -30.75 -64.52 27.78
N ASN A 5 -30.72 -63.59 26.83
CA ASN A 5 -29.73 -62.73 26.16
C ASN A 5 -30.53 -62.02 25.02
N LYS A 6 -30.27 -60.74 24.67
CA LYS A 6 -30.27 -60.29 23.25
C LYS A 6 -29.85 -58.83 23.07
N THR A 7 -28.69 -58.73 22.48
CA THR A 7 -28.01 -57.63 21.79
C THR A 7 -28.74 -57.18 20.52
N THR A 8 -28.82 -55.87 20.27
CA THR A 8 -28.95 -55.19 18.96
C THR A 8 -28.41 -53.76 19.15
N SER A 9 -27.15 -53.40 18.95
CA SER A 9 -26.31 -53.34 17.74
C SER A 9 -26.87 -52.50 16.57
N PHE A 10 -26.22 -51.35 16.37
CA PHE A 10 -25.86 -50.69 15.10
C PHE A 10 -26.93 -50.48 14.02
N ARG A 11 -27.17 -49.19 13.65
CA ARG A 11 -26.92 -48.65 12.29
C ARG A 11 -27.40 -47.19 12.16
N ASN A 12 -26.45 -46.35 11.74
CA ASN A 12 -26.59 -45.24 10.78
C ASN A 12 -27.33 -43.94 11.21
N LEU A 13 -27.08 -42.74 10.67
CA LEU A 13 -26.05 -42.11 9.82
C LEU A 13 -26.71 -40.76 9.37
N ILE A 14 -26.01 -39.62 9.50
CA ILE A 14 -26.07 -38.43 8.61
C ILE A 14 -27.23 -37.39 8.68
N THR A 15 -26.82 -36.09 8.72
CA THR A 15 -27.48 -34.79 8.31
C THR A 15 -28.68 -34.25 9.10
N ALA A 16 -28.87 -32.94 9.36
CA ALA A 16 -28.40 -31.66 8.79
C ALA A 16 -28.47 -30.56 9.89
N ILE A 17 -27.51 -29.64 10.14
CA ILE A 17 -26.95 -28.48 9.38
C ILE A 17 -28.00 -27.57 8.74
N ILE A 18 -28.16 -26.35 9.29
CA ILE A 18 -27.86 -25.05 8.63
C ILE A 18 -27.59 -24.04 9.74
N VAL A 19 -26.31 -23.75 9.96
CA VAL A 19 -25.83 -22.65 10.80
C VAL A 19 -25.82 -21.39 9.94
N LEU A 20 -26.39 -20.31 10.46
CA LEU A 20 -26.26 -18.94 9.95
C LEU A 20 -24.76 -18.59 9.80
N GLY A 21 -24.23 -18.76 8.60
CA GLY A 21 -22.89 -18.30 8.24
C GLY A 21 -22.94 -16.82 7.90
N THR A 22 -22.53 -15.98 8.84
CA THR A 22 -22.16 -14.58 8.63
C THR A 22 -21.17 -14.47 7.47
N SER A 23 -21.56 -13.80 6.39
CA SER A 23 -20.68 -13.45 5.28
C SER A 23 -19.68 -12.37 5.72
N LEU A 24 -18.49 -12.79 6.15
CA LEU A 24 -17.35 -11.88 6.15
C LEU A 24 -16.97 -11.62 4.70
N GLY A 25 -17.17 -10.37 4.24
CA GLY A 25 -16.66 -9.90 2.96
C GLY A 25 -15.13 -9.92 2.98
N LEU A 26 -14.56 -10.99 2.45
CA LEU A 26 -13.13 -11.06 2.13
C LEU A 26 -12.92 -10.22 0.86
N GLY A 27 -12.34 -9.03 1.02
CA GLY A 27 -11.79 -8.29 -0.12
C GLY A 27 -10.66 -9.11 -0.73
N ASN A 28 -10.77 -9.46 -2.01
CA ASN A 28 -9.78 -10.26 -2.73
C ASN A 28 -8.56 -9.39 -3.11
N SER A 29 -7.81 -8.93 -2.11
CA SER A 29 -6.72 -7.96 -2.27
C SER A 29 -5.70 -8.31 -3.36
N THR A 30 -5.48 -9.58 -3.67
CA THR A 30 -4.57 -10.04 -4.72
C THR A 30 -5.15 -9.91 -6.14
N ALA A 31 -6.46 -10.13 -6.30
CA ALA A 31 -7.16 -9.94 -7.56
C ALA A 31 -7.27 -8.44 -7.88
N ASP A 32 -7.59 -7.65 -6.87
CA ASP A 32 -7.73 -6.19 -6.96
C ASP A 32 -6.39 -5.54 -7.33
N GLU A 33 -5.29 -5.92 -6.66
CA GLU A 33 -3.94 -5.46 -7.01
C GLU A 33 -3.57 -5.80 -8.47
N THR A 34 -3.91 -7.01 -8.93
CA THR A 34 -3.63 -7.44 -10.30
C THR A 34 -4.41 -6.62 -11.32
N ALA A 35 -5.70 -6.34 -11.06
CA ALA A 35 -6.54 -5.52 -11.91
C ALA A 35 -6.02 -4.06 -12.00
N ILE A 36 -5.62 -3.49 -10.87
CA ILE A 36 -5.02 -2.15 -10.80
C ILE A 36 -3.72 -2.10 -11.61
N ARG A 37 -2.80 -3.04 -11.37
CA ARG A 37 -1.51 -3.10 -12.11
C ARG A 37 -1.73 -3.26 -13.61
N HIS A 38 -2.66 -4.10 -14.02
CA HIS A 38 -2.98 -4.30 -15.44
C HIS A 38 -3.52 -3.02 -16.08
N SER A 39 -4.46 -2.35 -15.40
CA SER A 39 -5.10 -1.13 -15.90
C SER A 39 -4.10 0.03 -16.04
N ILE A 40 -3.23 0.21 -15.04
CA ILE A 40 -2.19 1.24 -15.09
C ILE A 40 -1.17 0.97 -16.21
N ASN A 41 -0.68 -0.27 -16.34
CA ASN A 41 0.29 -0.64 -17.39
C ASN A 41 -0.25 -0.42 -18.81
N LYS A 42 -1.58 -0.53 -19.01
CA LYS A 42 -2.21 -0.29 -20.31
C LYS A 42 -2.20 1.20 -20.70
N ILE A 43 -2.30 2.09 -19.72
CA ILE A 43 -2.35 3.55 -19.95
C ILE A 43 -0.94 4.15 -19.93
N LEU A 44 -0.08 3.68 -19.03
CA LEU A 44 1.27 4.15 -18.81
C LEU A 44 2.27 3.01 -19.02
N PRO A 45 2.52 2.60 -20.28
CA PRO A 45 3.45 1.52 -20.57
C PRO A 45 4.87 1.91 -20.15
N GLY A 46 5.54 1.00 -19.43
CA GLY A 46 6.93 1.18 -19.00
C GLY A 46 7.11 1.88 -17.64
N GLU A 47 6.03 2.40 -17.05
CA GLU A 47 6.08 2.93 -15.70
C GLU A 47 6.12 1.79 -14.66
N LYS A 48 6.99 1.92 -13.66
CA LYS A 48 7.15 0.91 -12.61
C LYS A 48 6.22 1.21 -11.43
N ILE A 49 5.35 0.26 -11.12
CA ILE A 49 4.54 0.29 -9.89
C ILE A 49 5.31 -0.36 -8.76
N ASP A 50 5.75 0.44 -7.79
CA ASP A 50 6.53 -0.04 -6.65
C ASP A 50 5.67 -0.77 -5.65
N LYS A 51 4.48 -0.23 -5.35
CA LYS A 51 3.59 -0.81 -4.33
C LYS A 51 2.11 -0.52 -4.62
N VAL A 52 1.25 -1.47 -4.29
CA VAL A 52 -0.21 -1.31 -4.26
C VAL A 52 -0.69 -1.79 -2.90
N GLU A 53 -1.37 -0.93 -2.15
CA GLU A 53 -1.82 -1.23 -0.79
C GLU A 53 -3.24 -0.73 -0.56
N LEU A 54 -3.91 -1.28 0.46
CA LEU A 54 -5.20 -0.75 0.89
C LEU A 54 -5.01 0.67 1.45
N SER A 55 -5.90 1.58 1.04
CA SER A 55 -6.02 2.87 1.71
C SER A 55 -6.93 2.76 2.95
N PRO A 56 -6.93 3.76 3.85
CA PRO A 56 -7.90 3.84 4.94
C PRO A 56 -9.36 3.99 4.47
N ILE A 57 -9.59 4.33 3.18
CA ILE A 57 -10.92 4.40 2.58
C ILE A 57 -11.25 3.03 1.94
N PRO A 58 -12.33 2.35 2.37
CA PRO A 58 -12.74 1.08 1.78
C PRO A 58 -13.00 1.20 0.27
N GLY A 59 -12.57 0.19 -0.50
CA GLY A 59 -12.72 0.15 -1.97
C GLY A 59 -11.69 1.00 -2.73
N LEU A 60 -10.78 1.66 -2.02
CA LEU A 60 -9.73 2.48 -2.61
C LEU A 60 -8.34 1.96 -2.20
N TYR A 61 -7.49 1.80 -3.20
CA TYR A 61 -6.12 1.34 -3.06
C TYR A 61 -5.16 2.51 -3.28
N GLU A 62 -4.11 2.57 -2.49
CA GLU A 62 -2.99 3.46 -2.72
C GLU A 62 -1.98 2.79 -3.65
N VAL A 63 -1.56 3.51 -4.68
CA VAL A 63 -0.58 3.06 -5.67
C VAL A 63 0.63 3.98 -5.60
N SER A 64 1.80 3.40 -5.30
CA SER A 64 3.08 4.10 -5.21
C SER A 64 3.93 3.85 -6.45
N MET A 65 4.42 4.94 -7.06
CA MET A 65 5.26 4.97 -8.25
C MET A 65 6.36 6.04 -8.06
N GLY A 66 7.49 5.63 -7.50
CA GLY A 66 8.55 6.52 -7.04
C GLY A 66 8.06 7.43 -5.92
N ILE A 67 8.11 8.75 -6.17
CA ILE A 67 7.59 9.77 -5.24
C ILE A 67 6.14 10.18 -5.53
N ARG A 68 5.49 9.51 -6.48
CA ARG A 68 4.10 9.76 -6.86
C ARG A 68 3.20 8.74 -6.17
N ILE A 69 2.12 9.24 -5.59
CA ILE A 69 1.09 8.42 -4.97
C ILE A 69 -0.25 8.76 -5.63
N PHE A 70 -0.95 7.72 -6.06
CA PHE A 70 -2.29 7.81 -6.63
C PHE A 70 -3.23 6.90 -5.84
N TYR A 71 -4.52 7.12 -6.00
CA TYR A 71 -5.53 6.24 -5.43
C TYR A 71 -6.36 5.60 -6.54
N ALA A 72 -6.51 4.28 -6.52
CA ALA A 72 -7.24 3.53 -7.54
C ALA A 72 -8.45 2.81 -6.93
N SER A 73 -9.54 2.70 -7.67
CA SER A 73 -10.66 1.83 -7.28
C SER A 73 -10.22 0.35 -7.33
N GLU A 74 -10.89 -0.51 -6.55
CA GLU A 74 -10.63 -1.96 -6.51
C GLU A 74 -10.65 -2.64 -7.89
N ASP A 75 -11.52 -2.18 -8.79
CA ASP A 75 -11.66 -2.67 -10.17
C ASP A 75 -10.60 -2.10 -11.14
N GLY A 76 -9.73 -1.20 -10.65
CA GLY A 76 -8.70 -0.53 -11.45
C GLY A 76 -9.25 0.47 -12.49
N ARG A 77 -10.55 0.76 -12.48
CA ARG A 77 -11.21 1.57 -13.50
C ARG A 77 -11.01 3.07 -13.30
N TYR A 78 -10.91 3.53 -12.06
CA TYR A 78 -10.80 4.94 -11.71
C TYR A 78 -9.52 5.21 -10.95
N VAL A 79 -8.91 6.37 -11.23
CA VAL A 79 -7.76 6.89 -10.50
C VAL A 79 -8.07 8.29 -10.00
N LEU A 80 -7.73 8.55 -8.74
CA LEU A 80 -7.76 9.85 -8.10
C LEU A 80 -6.34 10.31 -7.86
N GLN A 81 -6.05 11.55 -8.26
CA GLN A 81 -4.79 12.22 -8.02
C GLN A 81 -5.02 13.34 -7.02
N GLY A 82 -4.32 13.30 -5.89
CA GLY A 82 -4.45 14.29 -4.83
C GLY A 82 -3.93 13.78 -3.50
N SER A 83 -4.25 14.50 -2.45
CA SER A 83 -3.92 14.13 -1.08
C SER A 83 -5.11 13.54 -0.35
N LEU A 84 -4.89 12.44 0.34
CA LEU A 84 -5.78 11.92 1.35
C LEU A 84 -5.42 12.58 2.69
N ILE A 85 -6.38 13.32 3.23
CA ILE A 85 -6.25 14.02 4.51
C ILE A 85 -7.15 13.32 5.52
N ASP A 86 -6.56 12.82 6.59
CA ASP A 86 -7.28 12.35 7.75
C ASP A 86 -7.76 13.56 8.55
N LEU A 87 -9.07 13.80 8.56
CA LEU A 87 -9.69 14.92 9.27
C LEU A 87 -9.77 14.70 10.79
N GLN A 88 -9.73 13.44 11.25
CA GLN A 88 -9.72 13.13 12.68
C GLN A 88 -8.37 13.48 13.29
N ASN A 89 -7.29 13.04 12.63
CA ASN A 89 -5.92 13.28 13.08
C ASN A 89 -5.33 14.61 12.54
N ARG A 90 -6.03 15.28 11.61
CA ARG A 90 -5.57 16.49 10.91
C ARG A 90 -4.23 16.28 10.20
N GLU A 91 -4.06 15.11 9.60
CA GLU A 91 -2.83 14.69 8.96
C GLU A 91 -3.03 14.47 7.46
N ASN A 92 -2.11 14.98 6.64
CA ASN A 92 -2.04 14.60 5.23
C ASN A 92 -1.22 13.30 5.11
N ILE A 93 -1.91 12.17 5.06
CA ILE A 93 -1.27 10.85 5.06
C ILE A 93 -0.50 10.60 3.76
N THR A 94 -0.95 11.18 2.64
CA THR A 94 -0.23 11.09 1.36
C THR A 94 1.09 11.84 1.44
N GLU A 95 1.11 13.07 1.96
CA GLU A 95 2.33 13.87 2.08
C GLU A 95 3.34 13.21 3.02
N GLY A 96 2.87 12.59 4.11
CA GLY A 96 3.73 11.82 5.01
C GLY A 96 4.45 10.67 4.29
N LYS A 97 3.77 9.97 3.38
CA LYS A 97 4.36 8.90 2.57
C LYS A 97 5.28 9.44 1.47
N ILE A 98 4.88 10.51 0.77
CA ILE A 98 5.73 11.19 -0.23
C ILE A 98 7.03 11.68 0.43
N SER A 99 6.96 12.28 1.61
CA SER A 99 8.12 12.74 2.37
C SER A 99 9.08 11.60 2.72
N LYS A 100 8.54 10.42 3.12
CA LYS A 100 9.35 9.22 3.36
C LYS A 100 9.99 8.70 2.08
N ALA A 101 9.26 8.67 0.97
CA ALA A 101 9.78 8.26 -0.33
C ALA A 101 10.91 9.18 -0.83
N LYS A 102 10.71 10.51 -0.72
CA LYS A 102 11.74 11.52 -1.02
C LYS A 102 12.98 11.31 -0.18
N LYS A 103 12.82 11.13 1.14
CA LYS A 103 13.94 10.87 2.04
C LYS A 103 14.70 9.60 1.66
N ALA A 104 13.99 8.50 1.40
CA ALA A 104 14.63 7.25 0.98
C ALA A 104 15.42 7.41 -0.33
N MET A 105 14.89 8.20 -1.28
CA MET A 105 15.60 8.52 -2.52
C MET A 105 16.86 9.34 -2.25
N LEU A 106 16.80 10.34 -1.36
CA LEU A 106 17.98 11.13 -0.97
C LEU A 106 19.04 10.30 -0.28
N ASP A 107 18.63 9.44 0.66
CA ASP A 107 19.52 8.56 1.40
C ASP A 107 20.20 7.51 0.49
N SER A 108 19.62 7.24 -0.69
CA SER A 108 20.20 6.33 -1.69
C SER A 108 21.30 6.95 -2.56
N LEU A 109 21.45 8.27 -2.55
CA LEU A 109 22.46 8.97 -3.34
C LEU A 109 23.83 8.85 -2.68
N PRO A 110 24.88 8.41 -3.40
CA PRO A 110 26.21 8.31 -2.82
C PRO A 110 26.80 9.70 -2.57
N GLU A 111 27.38 9.90 -1.39
CA GLU A 111 28.00 11.18 -1.01
C GLU A 111 29.15 11.57 -1.95
N SER A 112 29.81 10.60 -2.61
CA SER A 112 30.84 10.85 -3.62
C SER A 112 30.35 11.60 -4.86
N GLU A 113 29.04 11.60 -5.11
CA GLU A 113 28.41 12.35 -6.20
C GLU A 113 27.87 13.72 -5.72
N MET A 114 28.11 14.07 -4.44
CA MET A 114 27.67 15.31 -3.83
C MET A 114 28.83 16.29 -3.61
N ILE A 115 28.52 17.58 -3.70
CA ILE A 115 29.43 18.65 -3.26
C ILE A 115 29.08 19.01 -1.82
N VAL A 116 29.93 18.60 -0.88
CA VAL A 116 29.68 18.77 0.56
C VAL A 116 30.43 19.99 1.10
N PHE A 117 29.69 20.99 1.54
CA PHE A 117 30.21 22.12 2.30
C PHE A 117 29.88 21.94 3.79
N SER A 118 30.87 21.63 4.61
CA SER A 118 30.65 21.32 6.03
C SER A 118 31.55 22.15 6.96
N PRO A 119 31.00 22.78 8.03
CA PRO A 119 31.80 23.35 9.11
C PRO A 119 32.37 22.23 9.98
N LYS A 120 33.32 22.56 10.87
CA LYS A 120 33.97 21.56 11.75
C LYS A 120 32.99 20.73 12.60
N ASN A 121 31.89 21.34 13.08
CA ASN A 121 30.88 20.69 13.91
C ASN A 121 29.46 21.11 13.46
N PRO A 122 28.85 20.43 12.48
CA PRO A 122 27.51 20.79 12.00
C PRO A 122 26.44 20.43 13.03
N LYS A 123 25.52 21.38 13.30
CA LYS A 123 24.32 21.13 14.13
C LYS A 123 23.17 20.53 13.33
N HIS A 124 23.12 20.84 12.04
CA HIS A 124 22.10 20.41 11.10
C HIS A 124 22.73 20.17 9.74
N THR A 125 22.09 19.33 8.95
CA THR A 125 22.47 19.04 7.57
C THR A 125 21.28 19.33 6.67
N ILE A 126 21.53 19.99 5.55
CA ILE A 126 20.55 20.18 4.48
C ILE A 126 21.15 19.66 3.18
N THR A 127 20.32 19.05 2.36
CA THR A 127 20.67 18.66 0.99
C THR A 127 19.94 19.61 0.04
N VAL A 128 20.69 20.28 -0.82
CA VAL A 128 20.14 21.29 -1.74
C VAL A 128 20.31 20.79 -3.17
N PHE A 129 19.19 20.61 -3.88
CA PHE A 129 19.24 20.50 -5.33
C PHE A 129 19.44 21.90 -5.91
N THR A 130 20.54 22.08 -6.61
CA THR A 130 20.97 23.36 -7.16
C THR A 130 21.21 23.24 -8.65
N ASP A 131 21.01 24.34 -9.37
CA ASP A 131 21.23 24.44 -10.82
C ASP A 131 22.12 25.66 -11.08
N VAL A 132 23.15 25.49 -11.92
CA VAL A 132 24.10 26.53 -12.29
C VAL A 132 23.45 27.70 -13.04
N GLU A 133 22.32 27.47 -13.70
CA GLU A 133 21.57 28.49 -14.44
C GLU A 133 20.51 29.18 -13.58
N CYS A 134 20.14 28.60 -12.42
CA CYS A 134 19.14 29.18 -11.55
C CYS A 134 19.68 30.41 -10.79
N GLY A 135 19.10 31.57 -11.07
CA GLY A 135 19.51 32.84 -10.45
C GLY A 135 19.37 32.89 -8.92
N TYR A 136 18.48 32.08 -8.33
CA TYR A 136 18.38 31.93 -6.87
C TYR A 136 19.48 31.05 -6.31
N CYS A 137 19.84 29.97 -7.02
CA CYS A 137 20.88 29.04 -6.61
C CYS A 137 22.29 29.66 -6.63
N ARG A 138 22.50 30.67 -7.48
CA ARG A 138 23.77 31.39 -7.60
C ARG A 138 24.00 32.49 -6.56
N LYS A 139 22.93 32.98 -5.92
CA LYS A 139 23.01 34.04 -4.90
C LYS A 139 23.32 33.44 -3.54
#